data_AF-A0A1J8QN42-F1
#
_entry.id   AF-A0A1J8QN42-F1
#
_cell.length_a   1.000
_cell.length_b   1.000
_cell.length_c   1.000
_cell.angle_alpha   90.00
_cell.angle_beta   90.00
_cell.angle_gamma   90.00
#
_symmetry.space_group_name_H-M   'P 1'
#
loop_
_entity.id
_entity.type
_entity.pdbx_description
1 polymer ?
#
loop_
_entity_poly.entity_id
_entity_poly.type
_entity_poly.pdbx_seq_one_letter_code
_entity_poly.pdbx_strand_id
1 'polypeptide(L)' 'MLHVLEGKVPYHYIAGSKIMFYLMKGVTSERPSTPIIIDSEWDFIQTYWSKDKDCWPS' A
#
# COMPACT_ATOMS: atom_id res chain seq x y z
N MET A 1 -2.12 6.99 -3.95
CA MET A 1 -1.72 6.31 -5.19
C MET A 1 -2.45 4.98 -5.37
N LEU A 2 -2.32 4.02 -4.44
CA LEU A 2 -3.02 2.73 -4.53
C LEU A 2 -4.54 2.83 -4.80
N HIS A 3 -5.25 3.73 -4.11
CA HIS A 3 -6.69 3.93 -4.33
C HIS A 3 -7.04 4.36 -5.76
N VAL A 4 -6.19 5.20 -6.36
CA VAL A 4 -6.41 5.72 -7.72
C VAL A 4 -6.18 4.62 -8.76
N LEU A 5 -5.23 3.74 -8.50
CA LEU A 5 -4.87 2.65 -9.42
C LEU A 5 -5.82 1.44 -9.28
N GLU A 6 -6.22 1.09 -8.06
CA GLU A 6 -7.11 -0.07 -7.82
C GLU A 6 -8.59 0.30 -7.89
N GLY A 7 -8.94 1.59 -7.74
CA GLY A 7 -10.34 2.04 -7.60
C GLY A 7 -11.00 1.63 -6.28
N LYS A 8 -10.21 1.09 -5.34
CA LYS A 8 -10.65 0.64 -4.01
C LYS A 8 -9.81 1.28 -2.92
N VAL A 9 -10.39 1.45 -1.73
CA VAL A 9 -9.64 1.92 -0.57
C VAL A 9 -8.60 0.87 -0.16
N PRO A 10 -7.34 1.26 0.14
CA PRO A 10 -6.36 0.35 0.72
C PRO A 10 -6.95 -0.35 1.94
N TYR A 11 -6.58 -1.62 2.16
CA TYR A 11 -7.13 -2.43 3.25
C TYR A 11 -8.66 -2.69 3.19
N HIS A 12 -9.32 -2.55 2.03
CA HIS A 12 -10.76 -2.86 1.89
C HIS A 12 -11.15 -4.27 2.34
N TYR A 13 -10.19 -5.20 2.36
CA TYR A 13 -10.35 -6.58 2.79
C TYR A 13 -10.20 -6.78 4.31
N ILE A 14 -9.86 -5.72 5.05
CA ILE A 14 -9.71 -5.74 6.51
C ILE A 14 -10.85 -4.96 7.15
N ALA A 15 -11.43 -5.50 8.22
CA ALA A 15 -12.38 -4.76 9.04
C ALA A 15 -11.74 -3.48 9.61
N GLY A 16 -12.42 -2.34 9.51
CA GLY A 16 -11.87 -1.03 9.88
C GLY A 16 -11.22 -0.97 11.26
N SER A 17 -11.80 -1.65 12.25
CA SER A 17 -11.27 -1.74 13.62
C SER A 17 -9.90 -2.44 13.72
N LYS A 18 -9.55 -3.29 12.76
CA LYS A 18 -8.28 -4.01 12.72
C LYS A 18 -7.20 -3.27 11.91
N ILE A 19 -7.58 -2.32 11.06
CA ILE A 19 -6.63 -1.57 10.21
C ILE A 19 -5.55 -0.89 11.07
N MET A 20 -5.95 -0.25 12.17
CA MET A 20 -5.02 0.43 13.07
C MET A 20 -3.97 -0.53 13.66
N PHE A 21 -4.38 -1.75 14.03
CA PHE A 21 -3.46 -2.77 14.54
C PHE A 21 -2.44 -3.22 13.49
N TYR A 22 -2.86 -3.41 12.24
CA TYR A 22 -1.96 -3.75 11.14
C TYR A 22 -1.00 -2.61 10.81
N LEU A 23 -1.48 -1.36 10.80
CA LEU A 23 -0.64 -0.18 10.61
C LEU A 23 0.42 -0.05 11.72
N MET A 24 0.04 -0.25 12.98
CA MET A 24 0.98 -0.22 14.10
C MET A 24 2.06 -1.31 14.02
N LYS A 25 1.74 -2.47 13.43
CA LYS A 25 2.72 -3.52 13.13
C LYS A 25 3.61 -3.21 11.92
N GLY A 26 3.34 -2.12 11.21
CA GLY A 26 4.02 -1.76 9.96
C GLY A 26 3.62 -2.66 8.79
N VAL A 27 2.43 -3.26 8.84
CA VAL A 27 1.89 -4.06 7.73
C VAL A 27 1.28 -3.12 6.69
N THR A 28 1.87 -3.13 5.51
CA THR A 28 1.39 -2.38 4.34
C THR A 28 0.22 -3.11 3.67
N SER A 29 -0.56 -2.40 2.86
CA SER A 29 -1.62 -3.01 2.08
C SER A 29 -1.03 -4.06 1.14
N GLU A 30 -1.78 -5.13 0.90
CA GLU A 30 -1.40 -6.18 -0.05
C GLU A 30 -1.42 -5.65 -1.48
N ARG A 31 -0.64 -6.29 -2.35
CA ARG A 31 -0.67 -6.02 -3.79
C ARG A 31 -2.02 -6.45 -4.34
N PRO A 32 -2.73 -5.59 -5.08
CA PRO A 32 -3.97 -5.98 -5.72
C PRO A 32 -3.74 -7.16 -6.66
N SER A 33 -4.56 -8.20 -6.54
CA SER A 33 -4.42 -9.43 -7.34
C SER A 33 -4.83 -9.22 -8.81
N THR A 34 -5.58 -8.15 -9.09
CA THR A 34 -5.96 -7.77 -10.45
C THR A 34 -4.83 -6.99 -11.14
N PRO A 35 -4.52 -7.30 -12.41
CA PRO A 35 -3.30 -6.86 -13.10
C PRO A 35 -3.26 -5.37 -13.47
N ILE A 36 -4.09 -4.55 -12.84
CA ILE A 36 -4.20 -3.12 -13.13
C ILE A 36 -2.92 -2.38 -12.73
N ILE A 37 -2.21 -2.87 -11.71
CA ILE A 37 -0.96 -2.27 -11.24
C ILE A 37 0.24 -3.01 -11.81
N ILE A 38 1.00 -2.33 -12.68
CA ILE A 38 2.25 -2.86 -13.21
C ILE A 38 3.35 -2.86 -12.15
N ASP A 39 4.37 -3.71 -12.33
CA ASP A 39 5.44 -3.88 -11.34
C ASP A 39 6.14 -2.57 -10.97
N SER A 40 6.35 -1.66 -11.92
CA SER A 40 6.99 -0.37 -11.67
C SER A 40 6.14 0.57 -10.81
N GLU A 41 4.83 0.58 -11.00
CA GLU A 41 3.91 1.36 -10.16
C GLU A 41 3.84 0.76 -8.75
N TRP A 42 3.85 -0.57 -8.66
CA TRP A 42 3.88 -1.26 -7.37
C TRP A 42 5.17 -0.96 -6.62
N ASP A 43 6.32 -1.06 -7.27
CA ASP A 43 7.63 -0.75 -6.69
C ASP A 43 7.70 0.70 -6.21
N PHE A 44 7.20 1.64 -7.02
CA PHE A 44 7.07 3.03 -6.62
C PHE A 44 6.20 3.19 -5.37
N ILE A 45 5.04 2.55 -5.28
CA ILE A 45 4.20 2.60 -4.06
C ILE A 45 4.93 2.02 -2.85
N GLN A 46 5.70 0.93 -3.03
CA GLN A 46 6.49 0.33 -1.97
C GLN A 46 7.57 1.28 -1.42
N THR A 47 8.19 2.11 -2.27
CA THR A 47 9.20 3.09 -1.79
C THR A 47 8.61 4.08 -0.78
N TYR A 48 7.36 4.54 -0.97
CA TYR A 48 6.66 5.42 -0.02
C TYR A 48 6.26 4.72 1.29
N TRP A 49 6.14 3.40 1.25
CA TRP A 49 5.82 2.59 2.42
C TRP A 49 7.06 2.03 3.12
N SER A 50 8.24 2.20 2.51
CA SER A 50 9.50 1.82 3.12
C SER A 50 9.73 2.65 4.38
N LYS A 51 10.21 2.00 5.43
CA LYS A 51 10.54 2.66 6.71
C LYS A 51 11.79 3.54 6.62
N ASP A 52 12.60 3.34 5.58
CA ASP A 52 13.75 4.20 5.29
C ASP A 52 13.28 5.52 4.71
N LYS A 53 13.26 6.54 5.57
CA LYS A 53 12.98 7.93 5.16
C LYS A 53 13.99 8.48 4.16
N ASP A 54 15.18 7.90 4.11
CA ASP A 54 16.22 8.27 3.14
C ASP A 54 15.90 7.79 1.71
N CYS A 55 14.99 6.83 1.55
CA CYS A 55 14.53 6.32 0.25
C CYS A 55 13.22 6.94 -0.23
N TRP A 56 12.70 7.96 0.46
CA TRP A 56 11.49 8.65 0.02
C TRP A 56 11.84 9.53 -1.20
N PRO A 57 11.27 9.29 -2.39
CA PRO A 57 11.43 10.21 -3.52
C PRO A 57 10.99 11.63 -3.12
N SER A 58 11.90 12.59 -3.35
CA SER A 58 11.78 14.02 -3.01
C SER A 58 10.73 14.76 -3.83
#